data_AF-A0AAV1M3B8-F1
#
_entry.id   AF-A0AAV1M3B8-F1
#
_cell.length_a   1.000
_cell.length_b   1.000
_cell.length_c   1.000
_cell.angle_alpha   90.00
_cell.angle_beta   90.00
_cell.angle_gamma   90.00
#
_symmetry.space_group_name_H-M   'P 1'
#
loop_
_entity.id
_entity.type
_entity.pdbx_description
1 polymer ?
#
loop_
_entity_poly.entity_id
_entity_poly.type
_entity_poly.pdbx_seq_one_letter_code
_entity_poly.pdbx_strand_id
1 'polypeptide(L)'
;MWTWLSPKKRRSQIDYILTNRKENISNIEIISNLTFPSDHRLLRSTLQIAPIKKSRANFKNYKTKLSTLEEREQFIQSLNTNINKIEWEENENIESSYAKIKKPIITSLNLIRQKPTRKRETVPVHMKSLIARRSELIQKKSLTKEEKDERTYLYKNIYKLMKRERTERRIKDIKTHLESTGSLKRS
;
A
#
# COMPACT_ATOMS: atom_id res chain seq x y z
N MET A 1 24.92 47.47 2.60
CA MET A 1 25.44 46.08 2.69
C MET A 1 25.96 45.73 1.30
N TRP A 2 27.18 45.20 1.14
CA TRP A 2 27.71 44.83 -0.19
C TRP A 2 28.21 43.40 -0.15
N THR A 3 27.99 42.65 -1.23
CA THR A 3 28.32 41.23 -1.30
C THR A 3 29.39 40.93 -2.34
N TRP A 4 29.65 41.85 -3.28
CA TRP A 4 30.69 41.72 -4.29
C TRP A 4 31.55 43.00 -4.45
N LEU A 5 32.85 42.81 -4.72
CA LEU A 5 33.82 43.85 -5.02
C LEU A 5 34.37 43.67 -6.44
N SER A 6 34.00 44.54 -7.36
CA SER A 6 34.52 44.48 -8.73
C SER A 6 36.04 44.72 -8.79
N PRO A 7 36.70 44.31 -9.89
CA PRO A 7 38.13 44.59 -10.12
C PRO A 7 38.48 46.08 -10.07
N LYS A 8 37.53 46.97 -10.38
CA LYS A 8 37.66 48.43 -10.27
C LYS A 8 37.35 48.95 -8.84
N LYS A 9 37.38 48.07 -7.83
CA LYS A 9 37.06 48.33 -6.42
C LYS A 9 35.66 48.92 -6.16
N ARG A 10 34.72 48.77 -7.11
CA ARG A 10 33.31 49.16 -6.90
C ARG A 10 32.57 48.06 -6.16
N ARG A 11 31.80 48.44 -5.15
CA ARG A 11 31.03 47.54 -4.29
C ARG A 11 29.59 47.44 -4.77
N SER A 12 29.06 46.23 -4.87
CA SER A 12 27.66 45.99 -5.25
C SER A 12 27.01 44.93 -4.36
N GLN A 13 25.69 44.93 -4.33
CA GLN A 13 24.88 43.89 -3.72
C GLN A 13 24.24 43.07 -4.84
N ILE A 14 24.81 41.91 -5.13
CA ILE A 14 24.36 41.04 -6.23
C ILE A 14 23.99 39.64 -5.76
N ASP A 15 24.23 39.32 -4.49
CA ASP A 15 23.92 38.01 -3.90
C ASP A 15 22.64 38.13 -3.06
N TYR A 16 21.66 37.27 -3.37
CA TYR A 16 20.32 37.31 -2.76
C TYR A 16 19.87 35.92 -2.30
N ILE A 17 19.09 35.89 -1.23
CA ILE A 17 18.39 34.70 -0.74
C ILE A 17 16.91 34.90 -1.02
N LEU A 18 16.35 34.10 -1.93
CA LEU A 18 14.95 34.17 -2.33
C LEU A 18 14.12 33.13 -1.56
N THR A 19 13.00 33.54 -0.99
CA THR A 19 12.07 32.65 -0.29
C THR A 19 10.63 33.09 -0.51
N ASN A 20 9.71 32.13 -0.54
CA ASN A 20 8.27 32.38 -0.49
C ASN A 20 7.72 32.40 0.95
N ARG A 21 8.58 32.12 1.96
CA ARG A 21 8.25 32.11 3.40
C ARG A 21 9.26 32.95 4.15
N LYS A 22 9.05 34.27 4.13
CA LYS A 22 9.94 35.26 4.76
C LYS A 22 9.96 35.09 6.28
N GLU A 23 8.83 34.69 6.85
CA GLU A 23 8.63 34.41 8.27
C GLU A 23 9.51 33.27 8.81
N ASN A 24 10.03 32.41 7.93
CA ASN A 24 10.93 31.32 8.29
C ASN A 24 12.42 31.70 8.21
N ILE A 25 12.77 32.90 7.74
CA ILE A 25 14.16 33.33 7.60
C ILE A 25 14.49 34.42 8.63
N SER A 26 15.60 34.24 9.34
CA SER A 26 16.14 35.22 10.28
C SER A 26 17.67 35.34 10.16
N ASN A 27 18.27 36.28 10.91
CA ASN A 27 19.73 36.46 10.99
C ASN A 27 20.43 36.61 9.63
N ILE A 28 19.93 37.52 8.78
CA ILE A 28 20.53 37.82 7.47
C ILE A 28 21.70 38.77 7.69
N GLU A 29 22.93 38.29 7.50
CA GLU A 29 24.13 39.07 7.76
C GLU A 29 25.29 38.66 6.85
N ILE A 30 26.29 39.54 6.76
CA ILE A 30 27.56 39.22 6.10
C ILE A 30 28.56 38.80 7.17
N ILE A 31 29.23 37.67 6.93
CA ILE A 31 30.33 37.20 7.78
C ILE A 31 31.59 37.99 7.39
N SER A 32 32.02 38.91 8.26
CA SER A 32 33.16 39.81 8.01
C SER A 32 34.49 39.33 8.60
N ASN A 33 34.45 38.36 9.51
CA ASN A 33 35.61 37.85 10.25
C ASN A 33 36.25 36.60 9.61
N LEU A 34 35.82 36.22 8.40
CA LEU A 34 36.40 35.12 7.65
C LEU A 34 37.25 35.68 6.51
N THR A 35 38.56 35.42 6.56
CA THR A 35 39.48 35.74 5.46
C THR A 35 39.32 34.69 4.37
N PHE A 36 38.49 34.99 3.37
CA PHE A 36 38.30 34.15 2.18
C PHE A 36 38.89 34.84 0.95
N PRO A 37 39.69 34.17 0.11
CA PRO A 37 40.31 34.76 -1.07
C PRO A 37 39.30 34.87 -2.23
N SER A 38 38.21 35.60 -2.02
CA SER A 38 37.23 35.94 -3.06
C SER A 38 36.90 37.42 -3.00
N ASP A 39 36.51 37.94 -4.15
CA ASP A 39 35.88 39.23 -4.33
C ASP A 39 34.42 39.28 -3.81
N HIS A 40 33.86 38.15 -3.39
CA HIS A 40 32.57 38.06 -2.70
C HIS A 40 32.70 37.99 -1.17
N ARG A 41 31.70 38.56 -0.49
CA ARG A 41 31.49 38.41 0.96
C ARG A 41 30.43 37.36 1.23
N LEU A 42 30.68 36.50 2.21
CA LEU A 42 29.78 35.41 2.57
C LEU A 42 28.50 35.96 3.23
N LEU A 43 27.36 35.69 2.60
CA LEU A 43 26.03 36.01 3.11
C LEU A 43 25.46 34.82 3.89
N ARG A 44 25.11 35.02 5.16
CA ARG A 44 24.49 34.01 6.04
C ARG A 44 23.04 34.37 6.29
N SER A 45 22.18 33.36 6.35
CA SER A 45 20.85 33.45 6.95
C SER A 45 20.53 32.17 7.73
N THR A 46 19.59 32.26 8.66
CA THR A 46 19.05 31.13 9.41
C THR A 46 17.67 30.77 8.87
N LEU A 47 17.46 29.52 8.48
CA LEU A 47 16.16 29.00 8.05
C LEU A 47 15.53 28.16 9.16
N GLN A 48 14.36 28.56 9.64
CA GLN A 48 13.54 27.80 10.57
C GLN A 48 12.61 26.86 9.80
N ILE A 49 12.83 25.55 9.93
CA ILE A 49 11.96 24.52 9.35
C ILE A 49 11.05 24.00 10.47
N ALA A 50 9.77 24.38 10.43
CA ALA A 50 8.79 23.81 11.36
C ALA A 50 8.64 22.29 11.11
N PRO A 51 8.50 21.46 12.16
CA PRO A 51 8.26 20.04 11.98
C PRO A 51 6.96 19.84 11.21
N ILE A 52 6.98 18.94 10.22
CA ILE A 52 5.80 18.59 9.43
C ILE A 52 4.73 18.10 10.41
N LYS A 53 3.61 18.84 10.53
CA LYS A 53 2.45 18.37 11.29
C LYS A 53 2.01 17.04 10.69
N LYS A 54 2.14 15.95 11.46
CA LYS A 54 1.67 14.62 11.04
C LYS A 54 0.16 14.71 10.81
N SER A 55 -0.26 14.53 9.55
CA SER A 55 -1.68 14.54 9.21
C SER A 55 -2.42 13.43 9.95
N ARG A 56 -3.58 13.76 10.52
CA ARG A 56 -4.49 12.76 11.12
C ARG A 56 -4.96 11.71 10.09
N ALA A 57 -4.92 12.03 8.79
CA ALA A 57 -5.24 11.09 7.71
C ALA A 57 -4.25 9.91 7.61
N ASN A 58 -3.05 10.04 8.20
CA ASN A 58 -2.05 8.98 8.20
C ASN A 58 -2.10 8.10 9.45
N PHE A 59 -3.04 8.33 10.37
CA PHE A 59 -3.26 7.41 11.49
C PHE A 59 -3.97 6.17 10.95
N LYS A 60 -3.20 5.10 10.75
CA LYS A 60 -3.77 3.78 10.47
C LYS A 60 -4.48 3.29 11.73
N ASN A 61 -5.79 3.11 11.65
CA ASN A 61 -6.51 2.33 12.65
C ASN A 61 -5.91 0.92 12.67
N TYR A 62 -5.30 0.54 13.79
CA TYR A 62 -4.86 -0.84 13.99
C TYR A 62 -6.10 -1.72 14.06
N LYS A 63 -6.49 -2.32 12.92
CA LYS A 63 -7.53 -3.35 12.91
C LYS A 63 -7.04 -4.51 13.77
N THR A 64 -7.81 -4.88 14.78
CA THR A 64 -7.54 -6.05 15.61
C THR A 64 -7.51 -7.30 14.71
N LYS A 65 -6.54 -8.18 14.94
CA LYS A 65 -6.33 -9.38 14.11
C LYS A 65 -7.49 -10.38 14.16
N LEU A 66 -8.35 -10.28 15.17
CA LEU A 66 -9.57 -11.07 15.36
C LEU A 66 -10.77 -10.13 15.24
N SER A 67 -11.43 -10.18 14.10
CA SER A 67 -12.43 -9.18 13.71
C SER A 67 -13.86 -9.61 14.05
N THR A 68 -14.14 -10.91 14.08
CA THR A 68 -15.45 -11.46 14.44
C THR A 68 -15.44 -12.17 15.79
N LEU A 69 -16.62 -12.35 16.38
CA LEU A 69 -16.79 -13.12 17.61
C LEU A 69 -16.37 -14.58 17.42
N GLU A 70 -16.81 -15.19 16.32
CA GLU A 70 -16.47 -16.56 15.93
C GLU A 70 -14.95 -16.77 15.79
N GLU A 71 -14.22 -15.80 15.23
CA GLU A 71 -12.76 -15.85 15.12
C GLU A 71 -12.08 -15.87 16.49
N ARG A 72 -12.64 -15.16 17.47
CA ARG A 72 -12.13 -15.12 18.84
C ARG A 72 -12.39 -16.45 19.56
N GLU A 73 -13.56 -17.02 19.38
CA GLU A 73 -13.92 -18.31 19.99
C GLU A 73 -13.06 -19.44 19.43
N GLN A 74 -12.92 -19.51 18.10
CA GLN A 74 -12.02 -20.47 17.43
C GLN A 74 -10.56 -20.29 17.86
N PHE A 75 -10.11 -19.05 18.04
CA PHE A 75 -8.78 -18.77 18.57
C PHE A 75 -8.58 -19.34 19.97
N ILE A 76 -9.51 -19.05 20.88
CA ILE A 76 -9.40 -19.48 22.27
C ILE A 76 -9.44 -21.02 22.36
N GLN A 77 -10.34 -21.67 21.62
CA GLN A 77 -10.41 -23.13 21.58
C GLN A 77 -9.11 -23.77 21.06
N SER A 78 -8.58 -23.25 19.95
CA SER A 78 -7.32 -23.73 19.38
C SER A 78 -6.14 -23.48 20.33
N LEU A 79 -6.09 -22.30 20.95
CA LEU A 79 -5.04 -21.93 21.89
C LEU A 79 -5.04 -22.84 23.11
N ASN A 80 -6.19 -23.06 23.74
CA ASN A 80 -6.31 -23.94 24.91
C ASN A 80 -5.86 -25.37 24.58
N THR A 81 -6.27 -25.88 23.42
CA THR A 81 -5.86 -27.21 22.95
C THR A 81 -4.34 -27.31 22.75
N ASN A 82 -3.70 -26.26 22.25
CA ASN A 82 -2.26 -26.24 21.97
C ASN A 82 -1.41 -25.96 23.21
N ILE A 83 -1.90 -25.14 24.15
CA ILE A 83 -1.23 -24.86 25.42
C ILE A 83 -1.24 -26.09 26.33
N ASN A 84 -2.35 -26.82 26.38
CA ASN A 84 -2.46 -28.03 27.21
C ASN A 84 -1.55 -29.18 26.74
N LYS A 85 -0.95 -29.06 25.54
CA LYS A 85 0.02 -30.03 24.98
C LYS A 85 1.48 -29.63 25.23
N ILE A 86 1.72 -28.50 25.91
CA ILE A 86 3.08 -28.09 26.24
C ILE A 86 3.57 -28.96 27.40
N GLU A 87 4.64 -29.71 27.16
CA GLU A 87 5.38 -30.43 28.19
C GLU A 87 6.51 -29.53 28.70
N TRP A 88 6.63 -29.43 30.03
CA TRP A 88 7.64 -28.62 30.71
C TRP A 88 8.73 -29.51 31.28
N GLU A 89 9.97 -29.05 31.18
CA GLU A 89 11.14 -29.77 31.70
C GLU A 89 11.75 -29.00 32.88
N GLU A 90 12.24 -29.71 33.90
CA GLU A 90 12.75 -29.08 35.14
C GLU A 90 14.00 -28.20 34.91
N ASN A 91 14.79 -28.45 33.86
CA ASN A 91 16.03 -27.73 33.56
C ASN A 91 15.93 -26.84 32.31
N GLU A 92 14.73 -26.39 31.99
CA GLU A 92 14.51 -25.64 30.75
C GLU A 92 15.05 -24.20 30.81
N ASN A 93 15.76 -23.79 29.76
CA ASN A 93 16.18 -22.40 29.61
C ASN A 93 14.95 -21.50 29.33
N ILE A 94 15.01 -20.26 29.81
CA ILE A 94 13.99 -19.20 29.63
C ILE A 94 13.62 -19.02 28.15
N GLU A 95 14.61 -19.06 27.25
CA GLU A 95 14.36 -18.93 25.80
C GLU A 95 13.51 -20.09 25.25
N SER A 96 13.76 -21.30 25.75
CA SER A 96 12.99 -22.50 25.38
C SER A 96 11.55 -22.40 25.89
N SER A 97 11.38 -21.97 27.15
CA SER A 97 10.07 -21.70 27.74
C SER A 97 9.29 -20.65 26.94
N TYR A 98 9.95 -19.56 26.54
CA TYR A 98 9.33 -18.53 25.71
C TYR A 98 8.93 -19.07 24.33
N ALA A 99 9.77 -19.88 23.70
CA ALA A 99 9.45 -20.53 22.43
C ALA A 99 8.24 -21.49 22.56
N LYS A 100 8.17 -22.27 23.65
CA LYS A 100 7.05 -23.17 23.97
C LYS A 100 5.73 -22.43 24.13
N ILE A 101 5.72 -21.21 24.69
CA ILE A 101 4.52 -20.36 24.79
C ILE A 101 4.18 -19.69 23.46
N LYS A 102 5.19 -19.14 22.78
CA LYS A 102 5.02 -18.37 21.54
C LYS A 102 4.47 -19.21 20.40
N LYS A 103 4.92 -20.46 20.28
CA LYS A 103 4.53 -21.38 19.19
C LYS A 103 3.01 -21.65 19.15
N PRO A 104 2.34 -22.09 20.23
CA PRO A 104 0.87 -22.22 20.30
C PRO A 104 0.11 -20.95 19.91
N ILE A 105 0.56 -19.78 20.36
CA ILE A 105 -0.08 -18.49 20.04
C ILE A 105 -0.02 -18.21 18.53
N ILE A 106 1.16 -18.37 17.93
CA ILE A 106 1.34 -18.14 16.49
C ILE A 106 0.58 -19.17 15.66
N THR A 107 0.62 -20.45 16.03
CA THR A 107 -0.10 -21.53 15.33
C THR A 107 -1.61 -21.29 15.34
N SER A 108 -2.17 -20.96 16.51
CA SER A 108 -3.60 -20.70 16.67
C SER A 108 -4.03 -19.44 15.89
N LEU A 109 -3.20 -18.40 15.84
CA LEU A 109 -3.43 -17.23 14.98
C LEU A 109 -3.37 -17.57 13.49
N ASN A 110 -2.43 -18.42 13.07
CA ASN A 110 -2.26 -18.76 11.66
C ASN A 110 -3.38 -19.67 11.13
N LEU A 111 -3.96 -20.53 11.97
CA LEU A 111 -5.13 -21.33 11.62
C LEU A 111 -6.30 -20.44 11.16
N ILE A 112 -6.54 -19.36 11.89
CA ILE A 112 -7.63 -18.41 11.59
C ILE A 112 -7.31 -17.57 10.35
N ARG A 113 -6.04 -17.18 10.19
CA ARG A 113 -5.55 -16.43 9.02
C ARG A 113 -5.62 -17.22 7.72
N GLN A 114 -5.51 -18.54 7.80
CA GLN A 114 -5.59 -19.44 6.65
C GLN A 114 -7.03 -19.69 6.18
N LYS A 115 -8.03 -18.89 6.61
CA LYS A 115 -9.24 -18.76 5.80
C LYS A 115 -8.76 -18.44 4.37
N PRO A 116 -9.17 -19.24 3.37
CA PRO A 116 -8.72 -19.01 2.01
C PRO A 116 -9.05 -17.56 1.72
N THR A 117 -8.02 -16.77 1.40
CA THR A 117 -8.25 -15.63 0.53
C THR A 117 -9.01 -16.27 -0.62
N ARG A 118 -10.33 -16.08 -0.67
CA ARG A 118 -11.12 -16.54 -1.80
C ARG A 118 -10.48 -15.75 -2.93
N LYS A 119 -9.51 -16.35 -3.64
CA LYS A 119 -9.05 -15.89 -4.94
C LYS A 119 -10.35 -15.94 -5.72
N ARG A 120 -11.05 -14.80 -5.74
CA ARG A 120 -12.34 -14.68 -6.40
C ARG A 120 -12.02 -15.08 -7.83
N GLU A 121 -12.55 -16.21 -8.28
CA GLU A 121 -12.24 -16.70 -9.61
C GLU A 121 -12.56 -15.58 -10.60
N THR A 122 -11.54 -15.04 -11.25
CA THR A 122 -11.69 -13.87 -12.12
C THR A 122 -12.65 -14.18 -13.27
N VAL A 123 -12.72 -15.47 -13.65
CA VAL A 123 -13.43 -16.00 -14.81
C VAL A 123 -14.30 -17.19 -14.38
N PRO A 124 -15.63 -17.16 -14.61
CA PRO A 124 -16.54 -18.27 -14.31
C PRO A 124 -16.18 -19.56 -15.07
N VAL A 125 -16.52 -20.72 -14.51
CA VAL A 125 -16.21 -22.06 -15.07
C VAL A 125 -16.69 -22.20 -16.52
N HIS A 126 -17.92 -21.79 -16.84
CA HIS A 126 -18.47 -21.87 -18.20
C HIS A 126 -17.72 -20.99 -19.23
N MET A 127 -17.02 -19.95 -18.77
CA MET A 127 -16.24 -19.07 -19.65
C MET A 127 -14.84 -19.62 -19.88
N LYS A 128 -14.30 -20.41 -18.94
CA LYS A 128 -13.00 -21.08 -19.09
C LYS A 128 -13.02 -22.04 -20.28
N SER A 129 -14.10 -22.80 -20.48
CA SER A 129 -14.23 -23.71 -21.64
C SER A 129 -14.26 -22.95 -22.98
N LEU A 130 -14.97 -21.82 -23.07
CA LEU A 130 -14.99 -20.98 -24.27
C LEU A 130 -13.61 -20.38 -24.58
N ILE A 131 -12.88 -19.94 -23.54
CA ILE A 131 -11.52 -19.43 -23.68
C ILE A 131 -10.57 -20.53 -24.14
N ALA A 132 -10.68 -21.73 -23.57
CA ALA A 132 -9.89 -22.90 -23.97
C ALA A 132 -10.13 -23.24 -25.46
N ARG A 133 -11.40 -23.35 -25.87
CA ARG A 133 -11.78 -23.61 -27.26
C ARG A 133 -11.24 -22.54 -28.22
N ARG A 134 -11.35 -21.26 -27.84
CA ARG A 134 -10.77 -20.17 -28.63
C ARG A 134 -9.25 -20.32 -28.75
N SER A 135 -8.55 -20.71 -27.69
CA SER A 135 -7.10 -20.93 -27.71
C SER A 135 -6.70 -22.08 -28.63
N GLU A 136 -7.45 -23.18 -28.64
CA GLU A 136 -7.25 -24.29 -29.58
C GLU A 136 -7.32 -23.81 -31.04
N LEU A 137 -8.36 -23.01 -31.37
CA LEU A 137 -8.53 -22.44 -32.71
C LEU A 137 -7.45 -21.40 -33.08
N ILE A 138 -6.79 -20.78 -32.10
CA ILE A 138 -5.64 -19.89 -32.35
C ILE A 138 -4.38 -20.69 -32.66
N GLN A 139 -4.18 -21.81 -31.97
CA GLN A 139 -2.99 -22.66 -32.12
C GLN A 139 -3.01 -23.50 -33.40
N LYS A 140 -4.18 -23.71 -34.00
CA LYS A 140 -4.34 -24.46 -35.24
C LYS A 140 -3.71 -23.73 -36.44
N LYS A 141 -2.84 -24.40 -37.19
CA LYS A 141 -2.13 -23.82 -38.36
C LYS A 141 -3.04 -23.48 -39.54
N SER A 142 -4.07 -24.29 -39.79
CA SER A 142 -5.07 -24.06 -40.83
C SER A 142 -6.47 -24.23 -40.27
N LEU A 143 -7.35 -23.26 -40.57
CA LEU A 143 -8.75 -23.27 -40.14
C LEU A 143 -9.68 -23.39 -41.33
N THR A 144 -10.74 -24.20 -41.20
CA THR A 144 -11.86 -24.19 -42.14
C THR A 144 -12.63 -22.87 -42.06
N LYS A 145 -13.55 -22.63 -42.99
CA LYS A 145 -14.39 -21.41 -42.97
C LYS A 145 -15.24 -21.37 -41.71
N GLU A 146 -15.83 -22.50 -41.35
CA GLU A 146 -16.66 -22.68 -40.16
C GLU A 146 -15.86 -22.41 -38.88
N GLU A 147 -14.61 -22.87 -38.80
CA GLU A 147 -13.75 -22.62 -37.65
C GLU A 147 -13.31 -21.16 -37.53
N LYS A 148 -13.16 -20.44 -38.65
CA LYS A 148 -12.90 -18.99 -38.64
C LYS A 148 -14.12 -18.21 -38.13
N ASP A 149 -15.31 -18.63 -38.53
CA ASP A 149 -16.58 -18.05 -38.08
C ASP A 149 -16.81 -18.35 -36.60
N GLU A 150 -16.57 -19.59 -36.15
CA GLU A 150 -16.59 -20.03 -34.75
C GLU A 150 -15.65 -19.17 -33.92
N ARG A 151 -14.40 -18.97 -34.36
CA ARG A 151 -13.42 -18.14 -33.65
C ARG A 151 -13.90 -16.70 -33.49
N THR A 152 -14.47 -16.11 -34.54
CA THR A 152 -15.01 -14.74 -34.51
C THR A 152 -16.20 -14.64 -33.55
N TYR A 153 -17.08 -15.64 -33.56
CA TYR A 153 -18.18 -15.75 -32.62
C TYR A 153 -17.68 -15.85 -31.17
N LEU A 154 -16.68 -16.69 -30.89
CA LEU A 154 -16.11 -16.87 -29.55
C LEU A 154 -15.52 -15.56 -29.00
N TYR A 155 -14.80 -14.78 -29.81
CA TYR A 155 -14.32 -13.46 -29.40
C TYR A 155 -15.46 -12.54 -28.93
N LYS A 156 -16.51 -12.43 -29.74
CA LYS A 156 -17.68 -11.58 -29.42
C LYS A 156 -18.43 -12.09 -28.20
N ASN A 157 -18.62 -13.41 -28.09
CA ASN A 157 -19.38 -14.03 -27.02
C ASN A 157 -18.65 -13.90 -25.66
N ILE A 158 -17.36 -14.26 -25.60
CA ILE A 158 -16.54 -14.12 -24.39
C ILE A 158 -16.56 -12.66 -23.89
N TYR A 159 -16.42 -11.70 -24.80
CA TYR A 159 -16.49 -10.28 -24.44
C TYR A 159 -17.85 -9.89 -23.84
N LYS A 160 -18.96 -10.29 -24.47
CA LYS A 160 -20.32 -10.02 -23.98
C LYS A 160 -20.55 -10.63 -22.60
N LEU A 161 -20.18 -11.89 -22.40
CA LEU A 161 -20.31 -12.59 -21.12
C LEU A 161 -19.46 -11.92 -20.03
N MET A 162 -18.21 -11.54 -20.34
CA MET A 162 -17.35 -10.83 -19.38
C MET A 162 -17.93 -9.48 -18.96
N LYS A 163 -18.52 -8.75 -19.91
CA LYS A 163 -19.18 -7.47 -19.62
C LYS A 163 -20.38 -7.67 -18.70
N ARG A 164 -21.22 -8.66 -18.99
CA ARG A 164 -22.40 -8.98 -18.17
C ARG A 164 -22.02 -9.36 -16.74
N GLU A 165 -21.08 -10.28 -16.60
CA GLU A 165 -20.53 -10.73 -15.31
C GLU A 165 -19.96 -9.59 -14.46
N ARG A 166 -19.21 -8.66 -15.07
CA ARG A 166 -18.67 -7.49 -14.35
C ARG A 166 -19.79 -6.59 -13.84
N THR A 167 -20.82 -6.35 -14.65
CA THR A 167 -21.98 -5.54 -14.25
C THR A 167 -22.74 -6.19 -13.11
N GLU A 168 -23.04 -7.49 -13.21
CA GLU A 168 -23.74 -8.25 -12.17
C GLU A 168 -22.97 -8.24 -10.85
N ARG A 169 -21.64 -8.45 -10.90
CA ARG A 169 -20.78 -8.35 -9.71
C ARG A 169 -20.79 -6.96 -9.10
N ARG A 170 -20.68 -5.91 -9.91
CA ARG A 170 -20.73 -4.53 -9.43
C ARG A 170 -22.05 -4.24 -8.72
N ILE A 171 -23.18 -4.67 -9.28
CA ILE A 171 -24.51 -4.51 -8.67
C ILE A 171 -24.57 -5.26 -7.34
N LYS A 172 -24.07 -6.50 -7.28
CA LYS A 172 -24.03 -7.29 -6.05
C LYS A 172 -23.17 -6.63 -4.97
N ASP A 173 -22.01 -6.12 -5.33
CA ASP A 173 -21.12 -5.44 -4.39
C ASP A 173 -21.79 -4.16 -3.87
N ILE A 174 -22.44 -3.36 -4.72
CA ILE A 174 -23.22 -2.18 -4.32
C ILE A 174 -24.33 -2.58 -3.36
N LYS A 175 -25.13 -3.60 -3.69
CA LYS A 175 -26.22 -4.09 -2.84
C LYS A 175 -25.72 -4.53 -1.47
N THR A 176 -24.63 -5.30 -1.44
CA THR A 176 -24.00 -5.76 -0.18
C THR A 176 -23.56 -4.57 0.68
N HIS A 177 -23.00 -3.51 0.08
CA HIS A 177 -22.60 -2.30 0.82
C HIS A 177 -23.83 -1.53 1.33
N LEU A 178 -24.88 -1.39 0.51
CA LEU A 178 -26.13 -0.75 0.94
C LEU A 178 -26.74 -1.47 2.14
N GLU A 179 -26.78 -2.81 2.11
CA GLU A 179 -27.33 -3.64 3.18
C GLU A 179 -26.46 -3.64 4.46
N SER A 180 -25.13 -3.55 4.32
CA SER A 180 -24.20 -3.71 5.45
C SER A 180 -23.75 -2.41 6.12
N THR A 181 -23.64 -1.30 5.39
CA THR A 181 -23.05 -0.06 5.92
C THR A 181 -23.97 1.16 5.84
N GLY A 182 -25.17 1.04 5.25
CA GLY A 182 -26.21 2.07 5.23
C GLY A 182 -25.81 3.43 4.63
N SER A 183 -24.60 3.56 4.09
CA SER A 183 -23.97 4.83 3.75
C SER A 183 -23.76 4.94 2.25
N LEU A 184 -24.64 5.68 1.60
CA LEU A 184 -24.34 6.35 0.34
C LEU A 184 -23.72 7.70 0.69
N LYS A 185 -22.39 7.82 0.60
CA LYS A 185 -21.82 9.15 0.44
C LYS A 185 -22.28 9.66 -0.92
N ARG A 186 -23.34 10.48 -0.93
CA ARG A 186 -23.82 11.18 -2.12
C ARG A 186 -22.67 12.07 -2.61
N SER A 187 -22.12 11.73 -3.76
CA SER A 187 -21.24 12.58 -4.56
C SER A 187 -22.08 13.56 -5.37
#